data_AF-A0A5M8P356-F1
#
_entry.id   AF-A0A5M8P356-F1
#
_cell.length_a   1.000
_cell.length_b   1.000
_cell.length_c   1.000
_cell.angle_alpha   90.00
_cell.angle_beta   90.00
_cell.angle_gamma   90.00
#
_symmetry.space_group_name_H-M   'P 1'
#
loop_
_entity.id
_entity.type
_entity.pdbx_description
1 polymer ?
#
loop_
_entity_poly.entity_id
_entity_poly.type
_entity_poly.pdbx_seq_one_letter_code
_entity_poly.pdbx_strand_id
1 'polypeptide(L)'
;MEEFLSYFFYVLAANERTRIDEADSNLNKWYELIIAQTDNSEETVKRGNTFDEISKDCKQYMDKYRFDEINIVICENQKAPEKIYHFFSDALVYSMIHDYYRFSELLENMRFVGEIKFQKNGSSPKIKKAYYNYGEAADIFIDEIAFRYFRHLICYIPDYGEENNPEDGLTYNDFLEITEGNTDLARHLFDEVTWEYPSTLYEQWASSGTLDELEEMYEEKTTVYSYTDTGDFVHCNNCNNTMLLPTGADRCPLCHYEEWIAWVNEDQTEVTYSELEKSGKYNIERRGKLEPSEYLSVKVMVKEFGSTYQSTCHSYNNKINLW
;
A
#
# COMPACT_ATOMS: atom_id res chain seq x y z
N MET A 1 -3.18 2.47 -11.53
CA MET A 1 -2.42 3.60 -10.95
C MET A 1 -1.34 4.15 -11.89
N GLU A 2 -0.54 3.30 -12.54
CA GLU A 2 0.57 3.75 -13.40
C GLU A 2 0.13 4.53 -14.65
N GLU A 3 -0.95 4.09 -15.30
CA GLU A 3 -1.57 4.81 -16.43
C GLU A 3 -2.08 6.20 -16.01
N PHE A 4 -2.80 6.27 -14.88
CA PHE A 4 -3.27 7.52 -14.30
C PHE A 4 -2.12 8.49 -14.00
N LEU A 5 -1.06 8.05 -13.32
CA LEU A 5 0.08 8.93 -12.99
C LEU A 5 0.80 9.42 -14.25
N SER A 6 0.92 8.57 -15.27
CA SER A 6 1.49 8.96 -16.57
C SER A 6 0.66 10.06 -17.24
N TYR A 7 -0.67 9.92 -17.24
CA TYR A 7 -1.58 10.96 -17.73
C TYR A 7 -1.47 12.24 -16.90
N PHE A 8 -1.49 12.12 -15.57
CA PHE A 8 -1.42 13.25 -14.65
C PHE A 8 -0.17 14.10 -14.90
N PHE A 9 1.01 13.48 -14.92
CA PHE A 9 2.26 14.22 -15.15
C PHE A 9 2.38 14.78 -16.58
N TYR A 10 1.82 14.09 -17.57
CA TYR A 10 1.73 14.63 -18.93
C TYR A 10 0.89 15.91 -18.98
N VAL A 11 -0.30 15.91 -18.37
CA VAL A 11 -1.18 17.09 -18.34
C VAL A 11 -0.56 18.21 -17.49
N LEU A 12 0.07 17.89 -16.37
CA LEU A 12 0.76 18.87 -15.54
C LEU A 12 1.89 19.54 -16.31
N ALA A 13 2.72 18.75 -16.99
CA ALA A 13 3.82 19.27 -17.80
C ALA A 13 3.32 20.15 -18.94
N ALA A 14 2.17 19.81 -19.55
CA ALA A 14 1.56 20.64 -20.57
C ALA A 14 1.04 21.97 -20.01
N ASN A 15 0.39 21.96 -18.84
CA ASN A 15 -0.14 23.15 -18.18
C ASN A 15 0.97 24.08 -17.68
N GLU A 16 2.08 23.51 -17.22
CA GLU A 16 3.20 24.22 -16.60
C GLU A 16 4.43 24.35 -17.51
N ARG A 17 4.24 24.11 -18.81
CA ARG A 17 5.31 24.02 -19.80
C ARG A 17 6.30 25.17 -19.76
N THR A 18 5.81 26.41 -19.73
CA THR A 18 6.69 27.60 -19.71
C THR A 18 7.58 27.60 -18.48
N ARG A 19 7.06 27.22 -17.30
CA ARG A 19 7.84 27.19 -16.06
C ARG A 19 8.84 26.05 -16.06
N ILE A 20 8.43 24.88 -16.56
CA ILE A 20 9.29 23.70 -16.68
C ILE A 20 10.43 23.97 -17.66
N ASP A 21 10.13 24.43 -18.88
CA ASP A 21 11.14 24.72 -19.91
C ASP A 21 12.18 25.75 -19.41
N GLU A 22 11.75 26.76 -18.64
CA GLU A 22 12.64 27.74 -18.02
C GLU A 22 13.54 27.13 -16.94
N ALA A 23 12.98 26.31 -16.05
CA ALA A 23 13.72 25.69 -14.96
C ALA A 23 14.69 24.61 -15.46
N ASP A 24 14.25 23.73 -16.36
CA ASP A 24 15.08 22.67 -16.97
C ASP A 24 16.28 23.26 -17.75
N SER A 25 16.14 24.48 -18.30
CA SER A 25 17.22 25.15 -19.03
C SER A 25 18.16 25.99 -18.15
N ASN A 26 17.89 26.11 -16.84
CA ASN A 26 18.61 26.99 -15.93
C ASN A 26 19.43 26.20 -14.91
N LEU A 27 20.76 26.26 -15.02
CA LEU A 27 21.72 25.56 -14.13
C LEU A 27 21.67 26.00 -12.66
N ASN A 28 20.98 27.10 -12.33
CA ASN A 28 20.79 27.56 -10.96
C ASN A 28 19.45 27.11 -10.35
N LYS A 29 18.60 26.47 -11.14
CA LYS A 29 17.32 25.90 -10.70
C LYS A 29 17.43 24.37 -10.67
N TRP A 30 16.69 23.77 -9.77
CA TRP A 30 16.53 22.32 -9.66
C TRP A 30 15.15 22.01 -9.08
N TYR A 31 14.79 20.73 -9.09
CA TYR A 31 13.54 20.23 -8.55
C TYR A 31 13.78 19.49 -7.25
N GLU A 32 12.85 19.67 -6.31
CA GLU A 32 12.78 18.85 -5.12
C GLU A 32 11.40 18.18 -5.06
N LEU A 33 11.39 16.87 -4.77
CA LEU A 33 10.19 16.19 -4.31
C LEU A 33 10.16 16.34 -2.80
N ILE A 34 9.11 17.00 -2.33
CA ILE A 34 8.93 17.31 -0.92
C ILE A 34 7.73 16.57 -0.37
N ILE A 35 7.78 16.33 0.94
CA ILE A 35 6.70 15.77 1.74
C ILE A 35 6.36 16.76 2.84
N ALA A 36 5.07 17.11 2.95
CA ALA A 36 4.56 17.91 4.05
C ALA A 36 4.49 17.06 5.32
N GLN A 37 4.97 17.61 6.43
CA GLN A 37 4.93 16.99 7.75
C GLN A 37 3.78 17.59 8.56
N THR A 38 3.39 16.90 9.64
CA THR A 38 2.29 17.32 10.52
C THR A 38 2.52 18.66 11.21
N ASP A 39 3.77 19.12 11.31
CA ASP A 39 4.15 20.42 11.88
C ASP A 39 4.23 21.55 10.84
N ASN A 40 3.73 21.31 9.62
CA ASN A 40 3.84 22.18 8.45
C ASN A 40 5.28 22.36 7.94
N SER A 41 6.24 21.58 8.42
CA SER A 41 7.55 21.52 7.79
C SER A 41 7.49 20.69 6.51
N GLU A 42 8.49 20.88 5.66
CA GLU A 42 8.60 20.17 4.38
C GLU A 42 9.95 19.47 4.32
N GLU A 43 9.92 18.16 4.09
CA GLU A 43 11.11 17.34 3.94
C GLU A 43 11.38 17.07 2.47
N THR A 44 12.60 17.37 2.02
CA THR A 44 13.07 16.97 0.69
C THR A 44 13.45 15.50 0.68
N VAL A 45 12.66 14.67 0.00
CA VAL A 45 12.94 13.24 -0.15
C VAL A 45 13.72 12.91 -1.41
N LYS A 46 13.67 13.77 -2.42
CA LYS A 46 14.47 13.62 -3.63
C LYS A 46 14.80 14.96 -4.29
N ARG A 47 15.93 14.99 -4.99
CA ARG A 47 16.37 16.11 -5.82
C ARG A 47 16.60 15.62 -7.25
N GLY A 48 16.23 16.45 -8.22
CA GLY A 48 16.44 16.20 -9.65
C GLY A 48 16.77 17.50 -10.38
N ASN A 49 17.42 17.41 -11.54
CA ASN A 49 17.74 18.59 -12.34
C ASN A 49 16.65 18.89 -13.38
N THR A 50 15.81 17.90 -13.69
CA THR A 50 14.69 18.07 -14.63
C THR A 50 13.37 17.64 -14.03
N PHE A 51 12.27 18.18 -14.57
CA PHE A 51 10.92 17.75 -14.17
C PHE A 51 10.65 16.27 -14.49
N ASP A 52 11.14 15.77 -15.62
CA ASP A 52 10.96 14.36 -16.02
C ASP A 52 11.68 13.39 -15.05
N GLU A 53 12.86 13.76 -14.56
CA GLU A 53 13.57 12.97 -13.54
C GLU A 53 12.74 12.86 -12.25
N ILE A 54 12.26 13.98 -11.73
CA ILE A 54 11.62 14.01 -10.40
C ILE A 54 10.20 13.42 -10.42
N SER A 55 9.45 13.62 -11.51
CA SER A 55 8.05 13.15 -11.63
C SER A 55 7.94 11.62 -11.67
N LYS A 56 8.93 10.93 -12.25
CA LYS A 56 8.99 9.45 -12.26
C LYS A 56 9.07 8.85 -10.85
N ASP A 57 9.64 9.60 -9.92
CA ASP A 57 9.82 9.17 -8.54
C ASP A 57 8.60 9.40 -7.65
N CYS A 58 7.62 10.22 -8.06
CA CYS A 58 6.45 10.51 -7.24
C CYS A 58 5.64 9.25 -6.88
N LYS A 59 5.57 8.26 -7.80
CA LYS A 59 4.77 7.03 -7.60
C LYS A 59 5.10 6.32 -6.29
N GLN A 60 6.37 6.25 -5.89
CA GLN A 60 6.78 5.53 -4.67
C GLN A 60 6.30 6.19 -3.36
N TYR A 61 5.85 7.44 -3.42
CA TYR A 61 5.36 8.20 -2.27
C TYR A 61 3.83 8.35 -2.28
N MET A 62 3.17 8.13 -3.42
CA MET A 62 1.73 8.35 -3.59
C MET A 62 0.86 7.54 -2.63
N ASP A 63 1.18 6.26 -2.42
CA ASP A 63 0.35 5.38 -1.58
C ASP A 63 0.33 5.86 -0.12
N LYS A 64 1.46 6.41 0.35
CA LYS A 64 1.61 6.87 1.73
C LYS A 64 1.16 8.32 1.91
N TYR A 65 1.53 9.22 1.03
CA TYR A 65 1.40 10.66 1.28
C TYR A 65 0.31 11.33 0.44
N ARG A 66 -0.14 10.67 -0.64
CA ARG A 66 -1.16 11.19 -1.56
C ARG A 66 -0.81 12.58 -2.11
N PHE A 67 -1.72 13.26 -2.79
CA PHE A 67 -1.36 14.48 -3.54
C PHE A 67 -1.27 15.77 -2.71
N ASP A 68 -1.86 15.80 -1.52
CA ASP A 68 -1.89 16.96 -0.62
C ASP A 68 -0.80 16.95 0.45
N GLU A 69 -0.06 15.85 0.63
CA GLU A 69 1.18 15.84 1.43
C GLU A 69 2.45 15.65 0.61
N ILE A 70 2.37 15.59 -0.72
CA ILE A 70 3.56 15.65 -1.57
C ILE A 70 3.51 16.86 -2.48
N ASN A 71 4.68 17.33 -2.90
CA ASN A 71 4.76 18.32 -3.95
C ASN A 71 6.05 18.18 -4.74
N ILE A 72 6.01 18.53 -6.02
CA ILE A 72 7.23 18.87 -6.74
C ILE A 72 7.40 20.38 -6.59
N VAL A 73 8.58 20.83 -6.22
CA VAL A 73 8.89 22.25 -6.12
C VAL A 73 10.06 22.63 -7.01
N ILE A 74 10.04 23.86 -7.51
CA ILE A 74 11.21 24.47 -8.14
C ILE A 74 11.98 25.18 -7.04
N CYS A 75 13.25 24.85 -6.91
CA CYS A 75 14.18 25.51 -6.03
C CYS A 75 15.15 26.39 -6.82
N GLU A 76 15.57 27.49 -6.21
CA GLU A 76 16.65 28.35 -6.69
C GLU A 76 17.63 28.63 -5.54
N ASN A 77 18.80 29.20 -5.85
CA ASN A 77 19.82 29.62 -4.89
C ASN A 77 20.54 28.46 -4.16
N GLN A 78 21.67 28.04 -4.73
CA GLN A 78 22.49 26.93 -4.21
C GLN A 78 23.00 27.10 -2.77
N LYS A 79 23.11 28.33 -2.24
CA LYS A 79 23.65 28.58 -0.89
C LYS A 79 22.58 28.53 0.19
N ALA A 80 21.35 28.87 -0.17
CA ALA A 80 20.19 28.85 0.69
C ALA A 80 18.98 28.52 -0.20
N PRO A 81 18.69 27.22 -0.40
CA PRO A 81 17.60 26.76 -1.23
C PRO A 81 16.30 27.50 -0.92
N GLU A 82 15.76 28.20 -1.91
CA GLU A 82 14.45 28.84 -1.82
C GLU A 82 13.49 28.12 -2.73
N LYS A 83 12.36 27.65 -2.18
CA LYS A 83 11.27 27.03 -2.93
C LYS A 83 10.44 28.15 -3.54
N ILE A 84 10.57 28.35 -4.84
CA ILE A 84 9.97 29.47 -5.55
C ILE A 84 8.63 29.11 -6.20
N TYR A 85 8.32 27.83 -6.30
CA TYR A 85 7.09 27.36 -6.92
C TYR A 85 6.72 25.94 -6.46
N HIS A 86 5.42 25.71 -6.21
CA HIS A 86 4.83 24.42 -5.89
C HIS A 86 3.90 24.01 -7.04
N PHE A 87 4.10 22.81 -7.57
CA PHE A 87 3.30 22.32 -8.69
C PHE A 87 1.93 21.83 -8.27
N PHE A 88 1.79 21.27 -7.07
CA PHE A 88 0.53 20.68 -6.62
C PHE A 88 -0.24 21.67 -5.75
N SER A 89 -1.48 21.91 -6.12
CA SER A 89 -2.50 22.53 -5.28
C SER A 89 -3.76 21.69 -5.38
N ASP A 90 -4.53 21.60 -4.30
CA ASP A 90 -5.70 20.72 -4.26
C ASP A 90 -6.65 20.96 -5.43
N ALA A 91 -6.92 22.22 -5.75
CA ALA A 91 -7.81 22.59 -6.85
C ALA A 91 -7.31 22.11 -8.22
N LEU A 92 -6.01 22.28 -8.50
CA LEU A 92 -5.42 21.85 -9.78
C LEU A 92 -5.40 20.33 -9.88
N VAL A 93 -4.89 19.67 -8.84
CA VAL A 93 -4.75 18.20 -8.81
C VAL A 93 -6.13 17.55 -8.88
N TYR A 94 -7.08 18.00 -8.07
CA TYR A 94 -8.45 17.46 -8.07
C TYR A 94 -9.07 17.59 -9.46
N SER A 95 -8.97 18.77 -10.10
CA SER A 95 -9.51 18.98 -11.45
C SER A 95 -8.89 18.01 -12.47
N MET A 96 -7.58 17.78 -12.40
CA MET A 96 -6.90 16.87 -13.32
C MET A 96 -7.30 15.40 -13.10
N ILE A 97 -7.49 14.97 -11.85
CA ILE A 97 -7.98 13.64 -11.50
C ILE A 97 -9.41 13.47 -12.00
N HIS A 98 -10.27 14.45 -11.72
CA HIS A 98 -11.65 14.44 -12.15
C HIS A 98 -11.76 14.35 -13.68
N ASP A 99 -10.97 15.15 -14.41
CA ASP A 99 -10.92 15.10 -15.87
C ASP A 99 -10.42 13.74 -16.39
N TYR A 100 -9.41 13.14 -15.76
CA TYR A 100 -8.96 11.79 -16.10
C TYR A 100 -10.10 10.78 -16.01
N TYR A 101 -10.80 10.73 -14.88
CA TYR A 101 -11.91 9.80 -14.66
C TYR A 101 -13.09 10.07 -15.59
N ARG A 102 -13.35 11.34 -15.90
CA ARG A 102 -14.38 11.74 -16.86
C ARG A 102 -14.04 11.27 -18.27
N PHE A 103 -12.83 11.50 -18.75
CA PHE A 103 -12.42 11.15 -20.12
C PHE A 103 -12.18 9.65 -20.32
N SER A 104 -11.93 8.92 -19.24
CA SER A 104 -11.83 7.45 -19.25
C SER A 104 -13.18 6.75 -19.07
N GLU A 105 -14.29 7.49 -18.96
CA GLU A 105 -15.63 6.94 -18.69
C GLU A 105 -15.68 6.12 -17.38
N LEU A 106 -14.75 6.36 -16.46
CA LEU A 106 -14.67 5.69 -15.17
C LEU A 106 -15.31 6.49 -14.04
N LEU A 107 -15.63 7.78 -14.27
CA LEU A 107 -16.23 8.66 -13.27
C LEU A 107 -17.60 8.15 -12.80
N GLU A 108 -18.36 7.49 -13.67
CA GLU A 108 -19.68 6.92 -13.32
C GLU A 108 -19.60 5.71 -12.38
N ASN A 109 -18.43 5.07 -12.30
CA ASN A 109 -18.18 3.97 -11.36
C ASN A 109 -17.72 4.47 -9.99
N MET A 110 -17.60 5.78 -9.83
CA MET A 110 -17.18 6.39 -8.57
C MET A 110 -18.37 6.86 -7.75
N ARG A 111 -18.19 6.86 -6.43
CA ARG A 111 -19.17 7.26 -5.43
C ARG A 111 -19.14 8.77 -5.23
N PHE A 112 -20.13 9.45 -5.82
CA PHE A 112 -20.32 10.89 -5.65
C PHE A 112 -21.74 11.21 -5.19
N VAL A 113 -21.84 12.04 -4.15
CA VAL A 113 -23.08 12.66 -3.71
C VAL A 113 -22.79 14.11 -3.33
N GLY A 114 -23.53 15.05 -3.91
CA GLY A 114 -23.28 16.47 -3.70
C GLY A 114 -22.24 17.05 -4.67
N GLU A 115 -21.71 18.22 -4.32
CA GLU A 115 -20.78 18.97 -5.16
C GLU A 115 -19.69 19.63 -4.32
N ILE A 116 -18.44 19.58 -4.80
CA ILE A 116 -17.31 20.36 -4.28
C ILE A 116 -16.89 21.43 -5.30
N LYS A 117 -16.64 22.66 -4.83
CA LYS A 117 -16.23 23.81 -5.66
C LYS A 117 -15.05 24.55 -5.05
N PHE A 118 -13.90 24.42 -5.68
CA PHE A 118 -12.69 25.14 -5.30
C PHE A 118 -12.82 26.65 -5.58
N GLN A 119 -12.31 27.45 -4.66
CA GLN A 119 -12.34 28.91 -4.76
C GLN A 119 -11.03 29.44 -5.35
N LYS A 120 -11.10 30.50 -6.15
CA LYS A 120 -9.93 31.08 -6.84
C LYS A 120 -8.87 31.69 -5.92
N ASN A 121 -9.23 31.99 -4.69
CA ASN A 121 -8.39 32.69 -3.71
C ASN A 121 -7.66 31.73 -2.75
N GLY A 122 -7.70 30.41 -2.99
CA GLY A 122 -7.07 29.42 -2.11
C GLY A 122 -7.81 29.22 -0.78
N SER A 123 -9.02 29.77 -0.61
CA SER A 123 -9.89 29.43 0.51
C SER A 123 -10.42 28.01 0.37
N SER A 124 -10.83 27.43 1.50
CA SER A 124 -11.43 26.09 1.56
C SER A 124 -12.53 25.93 0.51
N PRO A 125 -12.62 24.75 -0.13
CA PRO A 125 -13.63 24.51 -1.15
C PRO A 125 -15.03 24.64 -0.55
N LYS A 126 -15.97 25.12 -1.37
CA LYS A 126 -17.39 25.11 -1.00
C LYS A 126 -17.98 23.75 -1.29
N ILE A 127 -18.59 23.15 -0.29
CA ILE A 127 -19.24 21.85 -0.36
C ILE A 127 -20.74 22.05 -0.27
N LYS A 128 -21.46 21.28 -1.08
CA LYS A 128 -22.91 21.21 -1.07
C LYS A 128 -23.34 19.75 -0.98
N LYS A 129 -24.18 19.43 -0.02
CA LYS A 129 -24.78 18.11 0.16
C LYS A 129 -25.87 17.90 -0.90
N ALA A 130 -26.18 16.64 -1.17
CA ALA A 130 -27.31 16.26 -2.00
C ALA A 130 -28.07 15.10 -1.38
N TYR A 131 -29.32 14.99 -1.78
CA TYR A 131 -30.21 13.93 -1.35
C TYR A 131 -29.68 12.56 -1.80
N TYR A 132 -29.56 11.66 -0.85
CA TYR A 132 -29.15 10.28 -1.00
C TYR A 132 -30.26 9.36 -0.50
N ASN A 133 -30.57 8.34 -1.28
CA ASN A 133 -31.63 7.40 -0.97
C ASN A 133 -31.15 5.97 -1.21
N TYR A 134 -30.35 5.50 -0.27
CA TYR A 134 -29.89 4.12 -0.20
C TYR A 134 -29.80 3.74 1.29
N GLY A 135 -30.78 2.96 1.77
CA GLY A 135 -31.00 2.71 3.19
C GLY A 135 -32.03 3.68 3.78
N GLU A 136 -31.60 4.87 4.18
CA GLU A 136 -32.46 5.95 4.67
C GLU A 136 -32.31 7.22 3.81
N ALA A 137 -33.36 8.01 3.78
CA ALA A 137 -33.41 9.28 3.05
C ALA A 137 -32.65 10.35 3.85
N ALA A 138 -31.51 10.80 3.32
CA ALA A 138 -30.63 11.76 3.98
C ALA A 138 -30.06 12.77 2.97
N ASP A 139 -29.70 13.96 3.42
CA ASP A 139 -28.85 14.86 2.64
C ASP A 139 -27.41 14.63 3.10
N ILE A 140 -26.51 14.23 2.21
CA ILE A 140 -25.10 13.93 2.54
C ILE A 140 -24.15 14.49 1.50
N PHE A 141 -22.85 14.43 1.78
CA PHE A 141 -21.80 14.64 0.79
C PHE A 141 -20.88 13.42 0.74
N ILE A 142 -20.53 12.97 -0.47
CA ILE A 142 -19.55 11.92 -0.72
C ILE A 142 -18.70 12.32 -1.92
N ASP A 143 -17.38 12.25 -1.77
CA ASP A 143 -16.43 12.49 -2.84
C ASP A 143 -15.31 11.46 -2.83
N GLU A 144 -15.39 10.49 -3.73
CA GLU A 144 -14.42 9.42 -3.81
C GLU A 144 -13.05 9.87 -4.35
N ILE A 145 -12.97 10.95 -5.12
CA ILE A 145 -11.66 11.49 -5.53
C ILE A 145 -10.93 12.04 -4.32
N ALA A 146 -11.62 12.83 -3.50
CA ALA A 146 -11.09 13.31 -2.22
C ALA A 146 -10.63 12.12 -1.35
N PHE A 147 -11.49 11.12 -1.18
CA PHE A 147 -11.17 9.94 -0.36
C PHE A 147 -10.00 9.11 -0.88
N ARG A 148 -9.81 8.97 -2.21
CA ARG A 148 -8.75 8.11 -2.78
C ARG A 148 -7.39 8.82 -2.87
N TYR A 149 -7.40 10.13 -3.11
CA TYR A 149 -6.23 10.86 -3.60
C TYR A 149 -5.75 11.99 -2.70
N PHE A 150 -6.48 12.29 -1.63
CA PHE A 150 -6.17 13.34 -0.68
C PHE A 150 -6.27 12.78 0.74
N ARG A 151 -5.44 13.28 1.65
CA ARG A 151 -5.48 12.93 3.08
C ARG A 151 -6.37 13.86 3.88
N HIS A 152 -6.36 15.15 3.52
CA HIS A 152 -6.94 16.26 4.29
C HIS A 152 -8.10 16.94 3.57
N LEU A 153 -8.38 16.60 2.31
CA LEU A 153 -9.56 17.09 1.61
C LEU A 153 -10.82 16.39 2.15
N ILE A 154 -11.84 17.17 2.53
CA ILE A 154 -13.13 16.63 2.97
C ILE A 154 -13.71 15.75 1.86
N CYS A 155 -14.03 14.52 2.24
CA CYS A 155 -14.55 13.47 1.35
C CYS A 155 -15.92 12.95 1.76
N TYR A 156 -16.39 13.27 2.97
CA TYR A 156 -17.69 12.84 3.47
C TYR A 156 -18.30 13.89 4.42
N ILE A 157 -19.62 14.11 4.34
CA ILE A 157 -20.39 14.85 5.36
C ILE A 157 -21.68 14.07 5.63
N PRO A 158 -21.96 13.65 6.87
CA PRO A 158 -23.17 12.91 7.24
C PRO A 158 -24.42 13.78 7.23
N ASP A 159 -25.60 13.18 7.44
CA ASP A 159 -26.90 13.87 7.42
C ASP A 159 -26.98 15.03 8.42
N TYR A 160 -26.49 14.81 9.64
CA TYR A 160 -26.51 15.81 10.70
C TYR A 160 -25.35 16.83 10.61
N GLY A 161 -24.39 16.63 9.71
CA GLY A 161 -23.26 17.53 9.51
C GLY A 161 -23.63 18.75 8.67
N GLU A 162 -23.09 19.92 9.02
CA GLU A 162 -23.33 21.18 8.31
C GLU A 162 -22.39 21.36 7.11
N GLU A 163 -22.94 21.82 5.98
CA GLU A 163 -22.15 22.18 4.80
C GLU A 163 -21.15 23.30 5.14
N ASN A 164 -19.89 23.13 4.73
CA ASN A 164 -18.83 24.13 4.91
C ASN A 164 -18.45 24.41 6.38
N ASN A 165 -18.91 23.59 7.33
CA ASN A 165 -18.34 23.54 8.67
C ASN A 165 -17.18 22.53 8.68
N PRO A 166 -15.93 22.96 8.90
CA PRO A 166 -14.77 22.07 8.91
C PRO A 166 -14.88 20.94 9.95
N GLU A 167 -15.57 21.17 11.06
CA GLU A 167 -15.72 20.18 12.15
C GLU A 167 -16.67 19.03 11.80
N ASP A 168 -17.56 19.25 10.83
CA ASP A 168 -18.56 18.25 10.42
C ASP A 168 -18.14 17.47 9.16
N GLY A 169 -17.06 17.91 8.49
CA GLY A 169 -16.54 17.27 7.30
C GLY A 169 -15.43 16.28 7.63
N LEU A 170 -15.58 15.05 7.15
CA LEU A 170 -14.59 13.98 7.34
C LEU A 170 -13.69 13.85 6.11
N THR A 171 -12.41 13.69 6.38
CA THR A 171 -11.29 13.48 5.46
C THR A 171 -10.87 12.02 5.47
N TYR A 172 -10.01 11.61 4.55
CA TYR A 172 -9.44 10.25 4.61
C TYR A 172 -8.72 9.96 5.93
N ASN A 173 -8.03 10.94 6.51
CA ASN A 173 -7.34 10.74 7.79
C ASN A 173 -8.32 10.42 8.92
N ASP A 174 -9.53 10.97 8.92
CA ASP A 174 -10.55 10.65 9.93
C ASP A 174 -11.02 9.19 9.78
N PHE A 175 -11.24 8.72 8.55
CA PHE A 175 -11.54 7.29 8.31
C PHE A 175 -10.39 6.38 8.73
N LEU A 176 -9.14 6.81 8.50
CA LEU A 176 -7.96 6.06 8.89
C LEU A 176 -7.79 6.02 10.42
N GLU A 177 -8.14 7.10 11.12
CA GLU A 177 -8.13 7.16 12.59
C GLU A 177 -9.19 6.23 13.19
N ILE A 178 -10.41 6.25 12.65
CA ILE A 178 -11.51 5.37 13.09
C ILE A 178 -11.13 3.89 12.95
N THR A 179 -10.35 3.55 11.93
CA THR A 179 -9.93 2.18 11.60
C THR A 179 -8.52 1.85 12.11
N GLU A 180 -8.01 2.62 13.07
CA GLU A 180 -6.71 2.42 13.73
C GLU A 180 -5.52 2.27 12.77
N GLY A 181 -5.57 2.95 11.63
CA GLY A 181 -4.51 2.91 10.61
C GLY A 181 -4.68 1.84 9.54
N ASN A 182 -5.73 1.02 9.59
CA ASN A 182 -5.99 0.00 8.58
C ASN A 182 -6.61 0.61 7.31
N THR A 183 -5.81 0.72 6.25
CA THR A 183 -6.22 1.39 5.01
C THR A 183 -7.31 0.64 4.24
N ASP A 184 -7.36 -0.69 4.36
CA ASP A 184 -8.38 -1.49 3.68
C ASP A 184 -9.71 -1.44 4.42
N LEU A 185 -9.71 -1.47 5.75
CA LEU A 185 -10.90 -1.18 6.55
C LEU A 185 -11.38 0.25 6.34
N ALA A 186 -10.49 1.24 6.25
CA ALA A 186 -10.87 2.63 5.95
C ALA A 186 -11.61 2.73 4.61
N ARG A 187 -11.12 2.01 3.58
CA ARG A 187 -11.80 1.93 2.27
C ARG A 187 -13.15 1.24 2.38
N HIS A 188 -13.21 0.09 3.05
CA HIS A 188 -14.48 -0.63 3.24
C HIS A 188 -15.51 0.22 3.98
N LEU A 189 -15.08 0.96 5.02
CA LEU A 189 -15.92 1.89 5.77
C LEU A 189 -16.43 3.03 4.89
N PHE A 190 -15.58 3.60 4.05
CA PHE A 190 -16.00 4.62 3.08
C PHE A 190 -16.97 4.07 2.03
N ASP A 191 -16.81 2.83 1.58
CA ASP A 191 -17.69 2.22 0.59
C ASP A 191 -19.09 1.94 1.17
N GLU A 192 -19.17 1.53 2.44
CA GLU A 192 -20.41 1.10 3.09
C GLU A 192 -21.15 2.23 3.85
N VAL A 193 -20.46 3.29 4.30
CA VAL A 193 -21.12 4.36 5.08
C VAL A 193 -22.22 5.03 4.28
N THR A 194 -23.43 5.15 4.83
CA THR A 194 -24.61 5.67 4.12
C THR A 194 -24.94 7.11 4.51
N TRP A 195 -25.52 7.32 5.70
CA TRP A 195 -25.98 8.64 6.16
C TRP A 195 -25.41 9.06 7.52
N GLU A 196 -24.98 8.07 8.31
CA GLU A 196 -24.48 8.25 9.67
C GLU A 196 -23.02 8.71 9.70
N TYR A 197 -22.51 8.99 10.90
CA TYR A 197 -21.07 9.17 11.09
C TYR A 197 -20.36 7.82 10.87
N PRO A 198 -19.20 7.78 10.17
CA PRO A 198 -18.48 6.52 9.95
C PRO A 198 -18.12 5.78 11.24
N SER A 199 -17.86 6.50 12.34
CA SER A 199 -17.62 5.89 13.65
C SER A 199 -18.83 5.10 14.15
N THR A 200 -20.06 5.59 13.92
CA THR A 200 -21.29 4.88 14.29
C THR A 200 -21.42 3.57 13.53
N LEU A 201 -21.17 3.56 12.22
CA LEU A 201 -21.19 2.33 11.43
C LEU A 201 -20.10 1.35 11.88
N TYR A 202 -18.90 1.86 12.17
CA TYR A 202 -17.78 1.05 12.65
C TYR A 202 -18.09 0.38 14.00
N GLU A 203 -18.68 1.11 14.95
CA GLU A 203 -19.14 0.57 16.24
C GLU A 203 -20.23 -0.51 16.07
N GLN A 204 -21.12 -0.35 15.08
CA GLN A 204 -22.11 -1.37 14.73
C GLN A 204 -21.46 -2.64 14.20
N TRP A 205 -20.44 -2.53 13.34
CA TRP A 205 -19.67 -3.68 12.87
C TRP A 205 -18.99 -4.42 14.02
N ALA A 206 -18.36 -3.70 14.93
CA ALA A 206 -17.76 -4.29 16.12
C ALA A 206 -18.80 -5.01 16.99
N SER A 207 -19.98 -4.41 17.17
CA SER A 207 -21.05 -4.97 18.00
C SER A 207 -21.74 -6.20 17.37
N SER A 208 -21.72 -6.31 16.04
CA SER A 208 -22.37 -7.39 15.30
C SER A 208 -21.44 -8.55 14.94
N GLY A 209 -20.13 -8.38 15.10
CA GLY A 209 -19.10 -9.34 14.68
C GLY A 209 -18.65 -9.16 13.22
N THR A 210 -19.26 -8.25 12.46
CA THR A 210 -18.83 -7.93 11.08
C THR A 210 -17.39 -7.44 11.04
N LEU A 211 -16.94 -6.70 12.07
CA LEU A 211 -15.56 -6.19 12.09
C LEU A 211 -14.54 -7.33 12.12
N ASP A 212 -14.77 -8.37 12.94
CA ASP A 212 -13.89 -9.55 13.00
C ASP A 212 -13.80 -10.24 11.62
N GLU A 213 -14.93 -10.37 10.92
CA GLU A 213 -14.97 -10.97 9.57
C GLU A 213 -14.19 -10.13 8.53
N LEU A 214 -14.26 -8.81 8.63
CA LEU A 214 -13.53 -7.89 7.74
C LEU A 214 -12.03 -7.87 8.06
N GLU A 215 -11.66 -7.87 9.33
CA GLU A 215 -10.26 -7.97 9.76
C GLU A 215 -9.62 -9.26 9.26
N GLU A 216 -10.30 -10.41 9.38
CA GLU A 216 -9.85 -11.67 8.80
C GLU A 216 -9.75 -11.63 7.27
N MET A 217 -10.63 -10.88 6.59
CA MET A 217 -10.60 -10.72 5.14
C MET A 217 -9.39 -9.90 4.68
N TYR A 218 -9.03 -8.86 5.43
CA TYR A 218 -7.95 -7.93 5.10
C TYR A 218 -6.60 -8.27 5.76
N GLU A 219 -6.53 -9.33 6.57
CA GLU A 219 -5.26 -9.83 7.09
C GLU A 219 -4.36 -10.29 5.94
N GLU A 220 -3.16 -9.71 5.84
CA GLU A 220 -2.15 -10.14 4.88
C GLU A 220 -1.77 -11.60 5.15
N LYS A 221 -2.25 -12.50 4.29
CA LYS A 221 -2.00 -13.93 4.44
C LYS A 221 -0.52 -14.21 4.22
N THR A 222 0.11 -14.79 5.24
CA THR A 222 1.48 -15.28 5.12
C THR A 222 1.56 -16.29 3.97
N THR A 223 2.53 -16.09 3.07
CA THR A 223 2.78 -17.05 1.99
C THR A 223 3.51 -18.28 2.54
N VAL A 224 2.98 -19.46 2.24
CA VAL A 224 3.55 -20.75 2.63
C VAL A 224 4.03 -21.48 1.39
N TYR A 225 5.32 -21.81 1.33
CA TYR A 225 5.84 -22.66 0.26
C TYR A 225 5.67 -24.14 0.61
N SER A 226 4.83 -24.84 -0.15
CA SER A 226 4.57 -26.26 0.06
C SER A 226 5.41 -27.11 -0.89
N TYR A 227 6.22 -28.01 -0.32
CA TYR A 227 7.05 -28.97 -1.06
C TYR A 227 6.53 -30.41 -0.93
N THR A 228 5.51 -30.62 -0.11
CA THR A 228 4.87 -31.91 0.19
C THR A 228 3.38 -31.71 0.50
N ASP A 229 2.59 -32.77 0.33
CA ASP A 229 1.17 -32.81 0.71
C ASP A 229 0.95 -32.99 2.21
N THR A 230 1.95 -33.51 2.92
CA THR A 230 1.93 -33.72 4.37
C THR A 230 3.36 -33.65 4.91
N GLY A 231 3.54 -32.95 6.02
CA GLY A 231 4.83 -32.90 6.70
C GLY A 231 4.95 -31.74 7.68
N ASP A 232 6.18 -31.29 7.87
CA ASP A 232 6.58 -30.34 8.90
C ASP A 232 6.18 -28.90 8.53
N PHE A 233 5.38 -28.25 9.38
CA PHE A 233 4.99 -26.85 9.20
C PHE A 233 5.92 -25.92 9.96
N VAL A 234 6.86 -25.34 9.23
CA VAL A 234 8.02 -24.66 9.81
C VAL A 234 8.22 -23.26 9.26
N HIS A 235 8.78 -22.39 10.08
CA HIS A 235 9.27 -21.08 9.72
C HIS A 235 10.79 -21.06 9.81
N CYS A 236 11.45 -20.50 8.79
CA CYS A 236 12.91 -20.34 8.81
C CYS A 236 13.29 -18.96 9.36
N ASN A 237 13.90 -18.93 10.54
CA ASN A 237 14.34 -17.71 11.23
C ASN A 237 15.45 -16.94 10.49
N ASN A 238 16.13 -17.55 9.51
CA ASN A 238 17.18 -16.88 8.73
C ASN A 238 16.63 -16.15 7.50
N CYS A 239 15.73 -16.77 6.74
CA CYS A 239 15.18 -16.16 5.52
C CYS A 239 13.72 -15.69 5.66
N ASN A 240 13.14 -15.81 6.86
CA ASN A 240 11.79 -15.39 7.21
C ASN A 240 10.68 -16.01 6.34
N ASN A 241 10.91 -17.20 5.78
CA ASN A 241 9.94 -17.90 4.94
C ASN A 241 9.26 -19.01 5.72
N THR A 242 7.94 -19.12 5.54
CA THR A 242 7.12 -20.19 6.09
C THR A 242 6.91 -21.27 5.04
N MET A 243 7.03 -22.54 5.44
CA MET A 243 7.11 -23.67 4.52
C MET A 243 6.43 -24.92 5.08
N LEU A 244 5.89 -25.75 4.18
CA LEU A 244 5.50 -27.12 4.46
C LEU A 244 6.55 -28.06 3.84
N LEU A 245 7.40 -28.63 4.68
CA LEU A 245 8.53 -29.49 4.30
C LEU A 245 8.22 -30.97 4.55
N PRO A 246 8.89 -31.93 3.88
CA PRO A 246 8.76 -33.34 4.23
C PRO A 246 9.17 -33.59 5.69
N THR A 247 8.49 -34.53 6.35
CA THR A 247 8.73 -34.86 7.76
C THR A 247 10.19 -35.17 8.07
N GLY A 248 10.68 -34.61 9.16
CA GLY A 248 12.06 -34.76 9.65
C GLY A 248 13.04 -33.76 9.03
N ALA A 249 12.55 -32.70 8.40
CA ALA A 249 13.40 -31.65 7.87
C ALA A 249 14.19 -30.98 9.01
N ASP A 250 15.50 -30.77 8.80
CA ASP A 250 16.37 -30.05 9.73
C ASP A 250 17.16 -28.92 9.03
N ARG A 251 16.88 -28.70 7.74
CA ARG A 251 17.54 -27.72 6.89
C ARG A 251 16.55 -26.98 6.01
N CYS A 252 16.71 -25.66 5.91
CA CYS A 252 15.89 -24.83 5.03
C CYS A 252 16.28 -25.04 3.55
N PRO A 253 15.35 -25.40 2.65
CA PRO A 253 15.66 -25.59 1.23
C PRO A 253 15.94 -24.29 0.46
N LEU A 254 15.57 -23.13 1.01
CA LEU A 254 15.76 -21.83 0.35
C LEU A 254 17.11 -21.19 0.68
N CYS A 255 17.49 -21.19 1.96
CA CYS A 255 18.73 -20.55 2.42
C CYS A 255 19.81 -21.55 2.85
N HIS A 256 19.49 -22.85 2.88
CA HIS A 256 20.40 -23.95 3.16
C HIS A 256 21.04 -23.99 4.54
N TYR A 257 20.67 -23.08 5.45
CA TYR A 257 21.09 -23.10 6.84
C TYR A 257 20.43 -24.27 7.60
N GLU A 258 21.25 -24.97 8.37
CA GLU A 258 20.86 -26.06 9.28
C GLU A 258 20.50 -25.47 10.65
N GLU A 259 19.53 -26.05 11.37
CA GLU A 259 19.12 -25.64 12.73
C GLU A 259 18.38 -24.28 12.85
N TRP A 260 18.03 -23.63 11.73
CA TRP A 260 17.31 -22.34 11.72
C TRP A 260 15.82 -22.45 11.32
N ILE A 261 15.27 -23.66 11.34
CA ILE A 261 13.83 -23.88 11.15
C ILE A 261 13.18 -24.20 12.48
N ALA A 262 12.05 -23.55 12.75
CA ALA A 262 11.25 -23.71 13.96
C ALA A 262 9.81 -24.01 13.58
N TRP A 263 9.08 -24.71 14.45
CA TRP A 263 7.66 -24.95 14.24
C TRP A 263 6.88 -23.63 14.18
N VAL A 264 5.95 -23.51 13.24
CA VAL A 264 5.00 -22.39 13.24
C VAL A 264 4.06 -22.50 14.44
N ASN A 265 3.69 -23.73 14.79
CA ASN A 265 2.89 -24.05 15.97
C ASN A 265 3.44 -25.30 16.64
N GLU A 266 3.92 -25.16 17.88
CA GLU A 266 4.47 -26.27 18.68
C GLU A 266 3.41 -27.35 19.00
N ASP A 267 2.13 -26.99 19.05
CA ASP A 267 1.03 -27.93 19.32
C ASP A 267 0.60 -28.70 18.05
N GLN A 268 1.02 -28.24 16.87
CA GLN A 268 0.66 -28.82 15.59
C GLN A 268 1.84 -28.76 14.61
N THR A 269 2.82 -29.63 14.84
CA THR A 269 4.09 -29.67 14.10
C THR A 269 3.93 -30.25 12.69
N GLU A 270 3.10 -31.28 12.54
CA GLU A 270 2.80 -31.91 11.24
C GLU A 270 1.39 -31.51 10.75
N VAL A 271 1.32 -31.05 9.50
CA VAL A 271 0.06 -30.64 8.86
C VAL A 271 -0.01 -31.17 7.42
N THR A 272 -1.23 -31.22 6.89
CA THR A 272 -1.48 -31.49 5.48
C THR A 272 -1.68 -30.20 4.70
N TYR A 273 -1.36 -30.23 3.40
CA TYR A 273 -1.70 -29.15 2.47
C TYR A 273 -3.19 -28.80 2.54
N SER A 274 -4.06 -29.80 2.60
CA SER A 274 -5.52 -29.60 2.66
C SER A 274 -5.99 -28.95 3.95
N GLU A 275 -5.32 -29.17 5.09
CA GLU A 275 -5.64 -28.47 6.34
C GLU A 275 -5.25 -27.00 6.27
N LEU A 276 -4.06 -26.71 5.74
CA LEU A 276 -3.62 -25.33 5.52
C LEU A 276 -4.57 -24.60 4.55
N GLU A 277 -4.97 -25.24 3.45
CA GLU A 277 -5.86 -24.65 2.44
C GLU A 277 -7.25 -24.39 3.04
N LYS A 278 -7.80 -25.34 3.79
CA LYS A 278 -9.09 -25.20 4.48
C LYS A 278 -9.07 -24.15 5.59
N SER A 279 -7.91 -23.88 6.19
CA SER A 279 -7.80 -22.86 7.24
C SER A 279 -8.10 -21.46 6.71
N GLY A 280 -7.87 -21.21 5.42
CA GLY A 280 -8.04 -19.88 4.81
C GLY A 280 -7.02 -18.83 5.27
N LYS A 281 -6.12 -19.14 6.22
CA LYS A 281 -5.18 -18.18 6.84
C LYS A 281 -3.92 -17.91 6.02
N TYR A 282 -3.60 -18.78 5.08
CA TYR A 282 -2.34 -18.75 4.34
C TYR A 282 -2.56 -18.66 2.84
N ASN A 283 -1.64 -18.00 2.13
CA ASN A 283 -1.52 -18.14 0.68
C ASN A 283 -0.53 -19.28 0.40
N ILE A 284 -1.00 -20.40 -0.15
CA ILE A 284 -0.15 -21.59 -0.31
C ILE A 284 0.38 -21.66 -1.74
N GLU A 285 1.69 -21.60 -1.89
CA GLU A 285 2.38 -21.76 -3.17
C GLU A 285 3.02 -23.14 -3.26
N ARG A 286 2.51 -23.97 -4.16
CA ARG A 286 3.08 -25.30 -4.41
C ARG A 286 4.40 -25.19 -5.16
N ARG A 287 5.45 -25.77 -4.58
CA ARG A 287 6.80 -25.87 -5.15
C ARG A 287 7.06 -27.29 -5.64
N GLY A 288 8.16 -27.45 -6.39
CA GLY A 288 8.61 -28.76 -6.85
C GLY A 288 8.97 -29.67 -5.68
N LYS A 289 8.80 -30.98 -5.86
CA LYS A 289 9.19 -31.96 -4.84
C LYS A 289 10.69 -31.86 -4.56
N LEU A 290 11.08 -31.83 -3.29
CA LEU A 290 12.47 -31.79 -2.85
C LEU A 290 13.09 -33.19 -2.82
N GLU A 291 14.38 -33.25 -3.15
CA GLU A 291 15.25 -34.38 -2.85
C GLU A 291 15.73 -34.32 -1.38
N PRO A 292 15.98 -35.47 -0.72
CA PRO A 292 16.41 -35.52 0.68
C PRO A 292 17.57 -34.57 1.04
N SER A 293 18.54 -34.40 0.15
CA SER A 293 19.71 -33.53 0.37
C SER A 293 19.40 -32.03 0.40
N GLU A 294 18.21 -31.63 0.00
CA GLU A 294 17.80 -30.22 -0.04
C GLU A 294 17.20 -29.76 1.31
N TYR A 295 16.61 -30.67 2.07
CA TYR A 295 15.95 -30.37 3.35
C TYR A 295 16.50 -31.15 4.56
N LEU A 296 17.46 -32.06 4.32
CA LEU A 296 18.18 -32.78 5.37
C LEU A 296 19.66 -32.36 5.40
N SER A 297 20.19 -32.20 6.61
CA SER A 297 21.62 -32.11 6.87
C SER A 297 22.30 -33.43 6.52
N VAL A 298 23.61 -33.37 6.25
CA VAL A 298 24.42 -34.57 6.00
C VAL A 298 24.35 -35.54 7.18
N LYS A 299 24.27 -35.00 8.40
CA LYS A 299 24.17 -35.78 9.63
C LYS A 299 22.88 -36.61 9.67
N VAL A 300 21.74 -36.00 9.34
CA VAL A 300 20.45 -36.70 9.30
C VAL A 300 20.39 -37.66 8.11
N MET A 301 20.88 -37.28 6.94
CA MET A 301 20.92 -38.19 5.78
C MET A 301 21.70 -39.48 6.05
N VAL A 302 22.87 -39.38 6.68
CA VAL A 302 23.68 -40.56 7.04
C VAL A 302 22.96 -41.45 8.06
N LYS A 303 22.22 -40.83 8.98
CA LYS A 303 21.44 -41.55 10.00
C LYS A 303 20.25 -42.30 9.38
N GLU A 304 19.49 -41.64 8.51
CA GLU A 304 18.23 -42.18 7.97
C GLU A 304 18.44 -43.12 6.76
N PHE A 305 19.45 -42.88 5.92
CA PHE A 305 19.67 -43.63 4.66
C PHE A 305 20.97 -44.45 4.60
N GLY A 306 21.79 -44.43 5.65
CA GLY A 306 23.02 -45.22 5.76
C GLY A 306 24.20 -44.71 4.90
N SER A 307 25.33 -45.44 4.94
CA SER A 307 26.63 -45.05 4.36
C SER A 307 26.69 -44.98 2.83
N THR A 308 25.60 -45.26 2.12
CA THR A 308 25.54 -45.24 0.64
C THR A 308 25.68 -43.82 0.05
N TYR A 309 25.49 -42.75 0.84
CA TYR A 309 25.66 -41.35 0.39
C TYR A 309 27.08 -40.78 0.53
N GLN A 310 28.02 -41.51 1.15
CA GLN A 310 29.41 -41.01 1.32
C GLN A 310 30.20 -40.87 0.00
N SER A 311 29.70 -41.41 -1.11
CA SER A 311 30.43 -41.46 -2.39
C SER A 311 30.23 -40.23 -3.30
N THR A 312 29.29 -39.32 -3.01
CA THR A 312 29.06 -38.11 -3.83
C THR A 312 29.49 -36.79 -3.18
N CYS A 313 29.72 -36.73 -1.85
CA CYS A 313 30.18 -35.50 -1.20
C CYS A 313 31.70 -35.22 -1.34
N HIS A 314 32.52 -36.21 -1.71
CA HIS A 314 33.96 -36.01 -1.90
C HIS A 314 34.33 -35.28 -3.21
N SER A 315 33.39 -35.06 -4.14
CA SER A 315 33.69 -34.36 -5.40
C SER A 315 33.46 -32.83 -5.36
N TYR A 316 32.79 -32.29 -4.34
CA TYR A 316 32.52 -30.84 -4.26
C TYR A 316 33.55 -30.06 -3.43
N ASN A 317 34.24 -30.69 -2.47
CA ASN A 317 35.25 -30.01 -1.64
C ASN A 317 36.64 -29.85 -2.28
N ASN A 318 36.87 -30.37 -3.49
CA ASN A 318 38.16 -30.27 -4.21
C ASN A 318 38.20 -29.18 -5.30
N LYS A 319 37.24 -28.25 -5.34
CA LYS A 319 37.25 -27.12 -6.30
C LYS A 319 37.29 -25.73 -5.67
N ILE A 320 37.56 -25.63 -4.37
CA ILE A 320 37.89 -24.34 -3.74
C ILE A 320 39.29 -24.46 -3.17
N ASN A 321 40.27 -24.25 -4.04
CA ASN A 321 41.64 -23.75 -3.80
C ASN A 321 42.56 -24.32 -4.88
N LEU A 322 42.83 -23.53 -5.92
CA LEU A 322 44.16 -23.23 -6.48
C LEU A 322 44.00 -22.37 -7.75
N TRP A 323 44.55 -21.14 -7.64
CA TRP A 323 44.68 -20.03 -8.60
C TRP A 323 43.52 -19.04 -8.72
#